data_AF-A0A354RB95-F1
#
_entry.id   AF-A0A354RB95-F1
#
_cell.length_a   1.000
_cell.length_b   1.000
_cell.length_c   1.000
_cell.angle_alpha   90.00
_cell.angle_beta   90.00
_cell.angle_gamma   90.00
#
_symmetry.space_group_name_H-M   'P 1'
#
loop_
_entity.id
_entity.type
_entity.pdbx_description
1 polymer ?
#
loop_
_entity_poly.entity_id
_entity_poly.type
_entity_poly.pdbx_seq_one_letter_code
_entity_poly.pdbx_strand_id
1 'polypeptide(L)' 'MQVELFERHEEDTPVLSISKITRLVRKSLEKNFSQVWVRGEISNLLAHSSGHRYFLLKDSSAQLKAVFFQRDA' A
#
# COMPACT_ATOMS: atom_id res chain seq x y z
N MET A 1 -10.92 -1.14 51.90
CA MET A 1 -11.74 -0.43 50.91
C MET A 1 -10.80 0.47 50.10
N GLN A 2 -10.74 0.22 48.80
CA GLN A 2 -10.27 1.12 47.74
C GLN A 2 -8.75 1.36 47.59
N VAL A 3 -8.07 0.40 46.96
CA VAL A 3 -6.82 0.64 46.18
C VAL A 3 -6.87 -0.16 44.86
N GLU A 4 -7.94 0.04 44.10
CA GLU A 4 -8.13 -0.43 42.71
C GLU A 4 -8.23 0.83 41.82
N LEU A 5 -7.30 1.77 41.97
CA LEU A 5 -7.41 3.14 41.41
C LEU A 5 -6.40 3.44 40.30
N PHE A 6 -5.66 2.43 39.84
CA PHE A 6 -4.84 2.51 38.64
C PHE A 6 -5.06 1.24 37.82
N GLU A 7 -6.23 1.12 37.19
CA GLU A 7 -6.28 0.43 35.92
C GLU A 7 -5.29 1.16 35.01
N ARG A 8 -4.06 0.64 34.93
CA ARG A 8 -3.17 0.97 33.82
C ARG A 8 -3.92 0.56 32.57
N HIS A 9 -4.64 1.48 31.98
CA HIS A 9 -4.85 1.46 30.55
C HIS A 9 -3.49 1.70 29.91
N GLU A 10 -2.65 0.66 29.90
CA GLU A 10 -1.87 0.41 28.70
C GLU A 10 -2.95 0.23 27.63
N GLU A 11 -3.25 1.31 26.89
CA GLU A 11 -3.84 1.16 25.58
C GLU A 11 -2.85 0.32 24.78
N ASP A 12 -3.00 -0.98 24.91
CA ASP A 12 -2.15 -2.01 24.35
C ASP A 12 -2.43 -2.05 22.85
N THR A 13 -2.12 -0.96 22.16
CA THR A 13 -2.19 -0.87 20.72
C THR A 13 -1.12 -1.82 20.22
N PRO A 14 -1.49 -2.99 19.69
CA PRO A 14 -0.52 -4.01 19.38
C PRO A 14 0.43 -3.48 18.32
N VAL A 15 1.74 -3.51 18.61
CA VAL A 15 2.76 -3.09 17.64
C VAL A 15 2.72 -4.04 16.45
N LEU A 16 2.39 -3.50 15.28
CA LEU A 16 2.25 -4.30 14.07
C LEU A 16 3.62 -4.50 13.40
N SER A 17 3.92 -5.73 12.99
CA SER A 17 5.03 -5.98 12.08
C SER A 17 4.78 -5.35 10.71
N ILE A 18 5.85 -5.05 9.98
CA ILE A 18 5.78 -4.53 8.60
C ILE A 18 4.91 -5.42 7.70
N SER A 19 5.07 -6.74 7.80
CA SER A 19 4.26 -7.71 7.05
C SER A 19 2.77 -7.63 7.44
N LYS A 20 2.46 -7.45 8.73
CA LYS A 20 1.08 -7.35 9.22
C LYS A 20 0.40 -6.08 8.70
N ILE A 21 1.04 -4.92 8.83
CA ILE A 21 0.46 -3.66 8.35
C ILE A 21 0.34 -3.65 6.81
N THR A 22 1.36 -4.16 6.10
CA THR A 22 1.32 -4.26 4.62
C THR A 22 0.15 -5.12 4.15
N ARG A 23 -0.13 -6.23 4.84
CA ARG A 23 -1.30 -7.07 4.54
C ARG A 23 -2.62 -6.37 4.80
N LEU A 24 -2.72 -5.57 5.86
CA LEU A 24 -3.92 -4.80 6.17
C LEU A 24 -4.18 -3.71 5.12
N VAL A 25 -3.13 -2.99 4.71
CA VAL A 25 -3.22 -1.99 3.63
C VAL A 25 -3.70 -2.63 2.34
N ARG A 26 -3.07 -3.75 1.92
CA ARG A 26 -3.49 -4.49 0.72
C ARG A 26 -4.95 -4.90 0.78
N LYS A 27 -5.39 -5.52 1.89
CA LYS A 27 -6.78 -5.96 2.07
C LYS A 27 -7.77 -4.79 2.01
N SER A 28 -7.41 -3.64 2.58
CA SER A 28 -8.23 -2.43 2.50
C SER A 28 -8.36 -1.94 1.06
N LEU A 29 -7.26 -1.88 0.32
CA LEU A 29 -7.28 -1.46 -1.09
C LEU A 29 -8.10 -2.42 -1.95
N GLU A 30 -7.86 -3.74 -1.85
CA GLU A 30 -8.60 -4.76 -2.62
C GLU A 30 -10.10 -4.77 -2.32
N LYS A 31 -10.49 -4.45 -1.07
CA LYS A 31 -11.90 -4.35 -0.68
C LYS A 31 -12.59 -3.13 -1.30
N ASN A 32 -11.90 -2.00 -1.36
CA ASN A 32 -12.49 -0.72 -1.77
C ASN A 32 -12.32 -0.42 -3.27
N PHE A 33 -11.33 -1.03 -3.93
CA PHE A 33 -10.98 -0.78 -5.32
C PHE A 33 -10.82 -2.11 -6.05
N SER A 34 -11.83 -2.51 -6.83
CA SER A 34 -11.80 -3.72 -7.65
C SER A 34 -11.05 -3.48 -8.96
N GLN A 35 -11.64 -2.71 -9.88
CA GLN A 35 -11.03 -2.29 -11.13
C GLN A 35 -11.34 -0.82 -11.35
N VAL A 36 -10.29 -0.01 -11.39
CA VAL A 36 -10.40 1.44 -11.51
C VAL A 36 -9.50 1.95 -12.63
N TRP A 37 -9.91 3.06 -13.23
CA TRP A 37 -9.10 3.80 -14.18
C TRP A 37 -8.39 4.94 -13.46
N VAL A 38 -7.10 5.10 -13.74
CA VAL A 38 -6.28 6.17 -13.17
C VAL A 38 -5.53 6.85 -14.31
N ARG A 39 -5.38 8.17 -14.22
CA ARG A 39 -4.63 8.98 -15.19
C ARG A 39 -3.47 9.65 -14.48
N GLY A 40 -2.32 9.69 -15.14
CA GLY A 40 -1.14 10.40 -14.67
C GLY A 40 -0.04 10.40 -15.72
N GLU A 41 1.04 11.10 -15.42
CA GLU A 41 2.27 11.08 -16.22
C GLU A 41 3.11 9.86 -15.83
N ILE A 42 3.70 9.19 -16.81
CA ILE A 42 4.67 8.12 -16.59
C ILE A 42 6.05 8.75 -16.35
N SER A 43 6.73 8.32 -15.29
CA SER A 43 8.12 8.66 -14.99
C SER A 43 8.91 7.43 -14.56
N ASN A 44 10.25 7.54 -14.60
CA ASN A 44 11.18 6.47 -14.21
C ASN A 44 10.87 5.11 -14.86
N LEU A 45 10.55 5.10 -16.15
CA LEU A 45 10.23 3.89 -16.89
C LEU A 45 11.48 3.00 -17.04
N LEU A 46 11.40 1.79 -16.51
CA LEU A 46 12.42 0.76 -16.61
C LEU A 46 11.87 -0.47 -17.34
N ALA A 47 12.41 -0.74 -18.52
CA ALA A 47 12.11 -1.95 -19.28
C ALA A 47 13.09 -3.06 -18.88
N HIS A 48 12.60 -4.07 -18.13
CA HIS A 48 13.41 -5.23 -17.77
C HIS A 48 13.50 -6.23 -18.93
N SER A 49 14.57 -7.03 -18.93
CA SER A 49 14.80 -8.10 -19.92
C SER A 49 13.73 -9.20 -19.89
N SER A 50 13.02 -9.36 -18.77
CA SER A 50 11.85 -10.25 -18.64
C SER A 50 10.61 -9.76 -19.41
N GLY A 51 10.64 -8.56 -20.00
CA GLY A 51 9.52 -7.96 -20.71
C GLY A 51 8.57 -7.14 -19.83
N HIS A 52 8.72 -7.19 -18.49
CA HIS A 52 7.98 -6.32 -17.58
C HIS A 52 8.51 -4.88 -17.64
N ARG A 53 7.59 -3.91 -17.60
CA ARG A 53 7.93 -2.50 -17.51
C ARG A 53 7.50 -1.95 -16.17
N TYR A 54 8.44 -1.46 -15.38
CA TYR A 54 8.15 -0.81 -14.11
C TYR A 54 8.24 0.70 -14.28
N PHE A 55 7.32 1.44 -13.70
CA PHE A 55 7.31 2.89 -13.80
C PHE A 55 6.58 3.51 -12.61
N LEU A 56 6.71 4.82 -12.48
CA LEU A 56 5.91 5.63 -11.57
C LEU A 56 4.82 6.34 -12.37
N LEU A 57 3.57 6.21 -11.95
CA LEU A 57 2.45 7.01 -12.44
C LEU A 57 2.20 8.14 -11.44
N LYS A 58 2.26 9.40 -11.87
CA LYS A 58 2.19 10.57 -10.98
C LYS A 58 1.23 11.66 -11.45
N ASP A 59 0.80 12.49 -10.52
CA ASP A 59 0.19 13.80 -10.74
C ASP A 59 0.93 14.88 -9.94
N SER A 60 0.34 16.06 -9.77
CA SER A 60 0.95 17.18 -9.02
C SER A 60 1.11 16.94 -7.52
N SER A 61 0.43 15.93 -6.97
CA SER A 61 0.27 15.70 -5.52
C SER A 61 0.65 14.29 -5.07
N ALA A 62 0.66 13.31 -5.96
CA ALA A 62 0.83 11.90 -5.62
C ALA A 62 1.56 11.11 -6.71
N GLN A 63 2.06 9.92 -6.33
CA GLN A 63 2.69 8.96 -7.22
C GLN A 63 2.39 7.52 -6.81
N LEU A 64 2.32 6.62 -7.80
CA LEU A 64 2.09 5.19 -7.65
C LEU A 64 3.18 4.41 -8.39
N LYS A 65 3.73 3.37 -7.75
CA LYS A 65 4.53 2.37 -8.45
C LYS A 65 3.59 1.46 -9.24
N ALA A 66 3.87 1.31 -10.53
CA ALA A 66 3.09 0.49 -11.44
C ALA A 66 4.00 -0.47 -12.21
N VAL A 67 3.42 -1.60 -12.61
CA VAL A 67 4.05 -2.58 -13.49
C VAL A 67 3.10 -2.86 -14.64
N PHE A 68 3.63 -2.85 -15.85
CA PHE A 68 2.97 -3.40 -17.02
C PHE A 68 3.58 -4.77 -17.29
N PHE A 69 2.78 -5.82 -17.11
CA PHE A 69 3.26 -7.18 -17.28
C PHE A 69 3.36 -7.54 -18.76
N GLN A 70 4.36 -8.33 -19.14
CA GLN A 70 4.57 -8.73 -20.54
C GLN A 70 3.33 -9.41 -21.15
N ARG A 71 2.59 -10.17 -20.34
CA ARG A 71 1.40 -10.90 -20.79
C ARG A 71 0.18 -10.01 -21.02
N ASP A 72 0.23 -8.77 -20.54
CA ASP A 72 -0.82 -7.78 -20.70
C ASP A 72 -0.50 -6.75 -21.80
N ALA A 73 0.63 -6.95 -22.50
CA ALA A 73 1.12 -6.13 -23.61
C ALA A 73 0.60 -6.57 -24.98
#